data_AF-A0A8S3FVF9-F1
#
_entry.id   AF-A0A8S3FVF9-F1
#
_cell.length_a   1.000
_cell.length_b   1.000
_cell.length_c   1.000
_cell.angle_alpha   90.00
_cell.angle_beta   90.00
_cell.angle_gamma   90.00
#
_symmetry.space_group_name_H-M   'P 1'
#
loop_
_entity.id
_entity.type
_entity.pdbx_description
1 polymer ?
#
loop_
_entity_poly.entity_id
_entity_poly.type
_entity_poly.pdbx_seq_one_letter_code
_entity_poly.pdbx_strand_id
1 'polypeptide(L)'
;SHLGIKGFIRDIDTHTGISGALIQVEGVLHPVRSVKNGVYWRLLLPGLHNVTVTAAGYLPQTRFNISVTNNDLTSLQLQKNFEILLAKEEEK
;
A
#
# COMPACT_ATOMS: atom_id res chain seq x y z
N SER A 1 -5.75 -17.71 -10.23
CA SER A 1 -5.41 -17.53 -8.80
C SER A 1 -4.55 -16.29 -8.67
N HIS A 2 -4.84 -15.40 -7.73
CA HIS A 2 -4.07 -14.17 -7.50
C HIS A 2 -3.66 -14.11 -6.04
N LEU A 3 -2.38 -13.86 -5.78
CA LEU A 3 -1.74 -13.91 -4.47
C LEU A 3 -1.33 -12.51 -4.00
N GLY A 4 -1.35 -12.22 -2.70
CA GLY A 4 -0.75 -11.02 -2.12
C GLY A 4 -1.74 -9.99 -1.58
N ILE A 5 -1.42 -8.71 -1.76
CA ILE A 5 -2.19 -7.59 -1.20
C ILE A 5 -2.72 -6.68 -2.30
N LYS A 6 -3.88 -6.07 -2.08
CA LYS A 6 -4.44 -5.01 -2.92
C LYS A 6 -5.17 -3.99 -2.07
N GLY A 7 -5.49 -2.83 -2.63
CA GLY A 7 -6.32 -1.87 -1.91
C GLY A 7 -6.28 -0.50 -2.55
N PHE A 8 -6.62 0.49 -1.75
CA PHE A 8 -6.60 1.89 -2.12
C PHE A 8 -5.62 2.66 -1.24
N ILE A 9 -4.87 3.57 -1.84
CA ILE A 9 -4.09 4.59 -1.15
C ILE A 9 -4.89 5.87 -1.26
N ARG A 10 -5.26 6.44 -0.11
CA ARG A 10 -6.11 7.62 -0.02
C ARG A 10 -5.47 8.68 0.84
N ASP A 11 -5.79 9.91 0.50
CA ASP A 11 -5.61 11.04 1.38
C ASP A 11 -6.58 10.89 2.55
N ILE A 12 -6.10 11.05 3.78
CA ILE A 12 -6.91 10.81 4.98
C ILE A 12 -8.01 11.86 5.18
N ASP A 13 -7.79 13.10 4.72
CA ASP A 13 -8.71 14.22 4.96
C ASP A 13 -9.78 14.28 3.86
N THR A 14 -9.37 14.14 2.60
CA THR A 14 -10.26 14.24 1.44
C THR A 14 -10.84 12.89 1.02
N HIS A 15 -10.29 11.78 1.51
CA HIS A 15 -10.57 10.41 1.06
C HIS A 15 -10.33 10.17 -0.44
N THR A 16 -9.63 11.10 -1.11
CA THR A 16 -9.34 11.02 -2.53
C THR A 16 -8.22 10.01 -2.77
N GLY A 17 -8.36 9.21 -3.82
CA GLY A 17 -7.35 8.22 -4.19
C GLY A 17 -6.07 8.84 -4.75
N ILE A 18 -4.92 8.48 -4.19
CA ILE A 18 -3.61 9.04 -4.53
C ILE A 18 -2.96 8.17 -5.60
N SER A 19 -2.86 8.71 -6.83
CA SER A 19 -2.19 8.06 -7.95
C SER A 19 -0.67 8.20 -7.86
N GLY A 20 0.06 7.19 -8.32
CA GLY A 20 1.52 7.22 -8.40
C GLY A 20 2.25 7.06 -7.06
N ALA A 21 1.53 6.81 -5.96
CA ALA A 21 2.12 6.48 -4.67
C ALA A 21 2.93 5.19 -4.78
N LEU A 22 4.12 5.17 -4.19
CA LEU A 22 5.06 4.05 -4.21
C LEU A 22 4.79 3.13 -3.02
N ILE A 23 4.60 1.84 -3.30
CA ILE A 23 4.37 0.78 -2.33
C ILE A 23 5.64 -0.08 -2.29
N GLN A 24 6.34 -0.04 -1.17
CA GLN A 24 7.56 -0.77 -0.91
C GLN A 24 7.33 -1.81 0.18
N VAL A 25 7.82 -3.03 -0.05
CA VAL A 25 7.78 -4.11 0.94
C VAL A 25 9.19 -4.31 1.45
N GLU A 26 9.35 -4.38 2.77
CA GLU A 26 10.65 -4.61 3.39
C GLU A 26 11.32 -5.86 2.83
N GLY A 27 12.61 -5.75 2.50
CA GLY A 27 13.37 -6.84 1.87
C GLY A 27 13.09 -7.09 0.39
N VAL A 28 12.14 -6.37 -0.24
CA VAL A 28 11.82 -6.53 -1.67
C VAL A 28 12.19 -5.28 -2.48
N LEU A 29 13.26 -5.40 -3.29
CA LEU A 29 13.87 -4.27 -4.04
C LEU A 29 13.06 -3.75 -5.24
N HIS A 30 11.89 -4.31 -5.49
CA HIS A 30 11.05 -3.94 -6.63
C HIS A 30 9.77 -3.29 -6.12
N PRO A 31 9.68 -1.98 -5.89
CA PRO A 31 8.43 -1.35 -5.47
C PRO A 31 7.39 -1.34 -6.60
N VAL A 32 6.11 -1.17 -6.25
CA VAL A 32 5.03 -0.95 -7.23
C VAL A 32 4.42 0.43 -7.02
N ARG A 33 3.69 0.95 -8.01
CA ARG A 33 2.97 2.23 -7.89
C ARG A 33 1.46 2.03 -7.93
N SER A 34 0.73 2.90 -7.22
CA SER A 34 -0.73 2.99 -7.39
C SER A 34 -1.09 3.56 -8.75
N VAL A 35 -2.20 3.09 -9.29
CA VAL A 35 -2.80 3.61 -10.52
C VAL A 35 -3.82 4.73 -10.21
N LYS A 36 -4.54 5.19 -11.23
CA LYS A 36 -5.62 6.17 -11.09
C LYS A 36 -6.59 5.76 -9.96
N ASN A 37 -7.05 6.73 -9.17
CA ASN A 37 -7.89 6.55 -7.98
C ASN A 37 -7.21 5.79 -6.82
N GLY A 38 -5.88 5.70 -6.82
CA GLY A 38 -5.10 5.12 -5.72
C GLY A 38 -5.19 3.61 -5.59
N VAL A 39 -5.76 2.92 -6.58
CA VAL A 39 -5.79 1.45 -6.58
C VAL A 39 -4.38 0.90 -6.69
N TYR A 40 -4.06 -0.13 -5.93
CA TYR A 40 -2.80 -0.87 -6.07
C TYR A 40 -3.02 -2.36 -5.88
N TRP A 41 -2.11 -3.15 -6.42
CA TRP A 41 -1.97 -4.58 -6.15
C TRP A 41 -0.50 -4.96 -6.13
N ARG A 42 -0.15 -5.85 -5.20
CA ARG A 42 1.20 -6.35 -5.03
C ARG A 42 1.15 -7.84 -4.74
N LEU A 43 1.71 -8.62 -5.66
CA LEU A 43 1.94 -10.05 -5.46
C LEU A 43 2.96 -10.24 -4.32
N LEU A 44 2.58 -11.05 -3.34
CA LEU A 44 3.41 -11.43 -2.19
C LEU A 44 3.13 -12.88 -1.87
N LEU A 45 4.20 -13.62 -1.54
CA LEU A 45 4.08 -14.96 -0.98
C LEU A 45 3.50 -14.92 0.43
N PRO A 46 2.92 -16.03 0.93
CA PRO A 46 2.49 -16.11 2.31
C PRO A 46 3.61 -15.77 3.28
N GLY A 47 3.25 -15.09 4.35
CA GLY A 47 4.19 -14.58 5.34
C GLY A 47 3.72 -13.26 5.94
N LEU A 48 4.53 -12.73 6.85
CA LEU A 48 4.35 -11.41 7.43
C LEU A 48 5.20 -10.41 6.65
N HIS A 49 4.57 -9.32 6.23
CA HIS A 49 5.21 -8.28 5.44
C HIS A 49 5.04 -6.92 6.11
N ASN A 50 6.11 -6.13 6.08
CA ASN A 50 6.08 -4.72 6.44
C ASN A 50 6.02 -3.90 5.15
N VAL A 51 5.03 -3.03 5.04
CA VAL A 51 4.73 -2.29 3.81
C VAL A 51 4.74 -0.81 4.10
N THR A 52 5.58 -0.09 3.36
CA THR A 52 5.69 1.36 3.41
C THR A 52 5.10 1.97 2.16
N VAL A 53 4.22 2.96 2.34
CA VAL A 53 3.65 3.77 1.28
C VAL A 53 4.24 5.17 1.33
N THR A 54 4.70 5.66 0.19
CA THR A 54 5.20 7.04 0.01
C THR A 54 4.52 7.69 -1.19
N ALA A 55 4.24 8.98 -1.10
CA ALA A 55 3.75 9.77 -2.23
C ALA A 55 4.31 11.20 -2.13
N ALA A 56 4.49 11.86 -3.27
CA ALA A 56 4.99 13.24 -3.27
C ALA A 56 4.02 14.16 -2.55
N GLY A 57 4.51 14.96 -1.60
CA GLY A 57 3.68 15.85 -0.77
C GLY A 57 2.98 15.17 0.41
N TYR A 58 3.20 13.88 0.63
CA TYR A 58 2.60 13.11 1.73
C TYR A 58 3.65 12.57 2.68
N LEU A 59 3.26 12.41 3.95
CA LEU A 59 4.07 11.70 4.94
C LEU A 59 4.08 10.19 4.62
N PRO A 60 5.24 9.52 4.74
CA PRO A 60 5.30 8.07 4.58
C PRO A 60 4.48 7.37 5.66
N GLN A 61 3.79 6.29 5.27
CA GLN A 61 3.06 5.44 6.21
C GLN A 61 3.55 4.00 6.10
N THR A 62 3.96 3.42 7.22
CA THR A 62 4.33 2.01 7.31
C THR A 62 3.26 1.24 8.05
N ARG A 63 2.87 0.08 7.49
CA ARG A 63 2.07 -0.93 8.18
C ARG A 63 2.89 -2.18 8.40
N PHE A 64 2.97 -2.58 9.66
CA PHE A 64 3.75 -3.73 10.09
C PHE A 64 2.88 -5.00 10.14
N ASN A 65 3.52 -6.15 9.99
CA ASN A 65 2.93 -7.48 10.22
C ASN A 65 1.68 -7.77 9.38
N ILE A 66 1.68 -7.37 8.10
CA ILE A 66 0.60 -7.73 7.17
C ILE A 66 0.73 -9.22 6.85
N SER A 67 -0.21 -10.02 7.36
CA SER A 67 -0.27 -11.47 7.14
C SER A 67 -0.93 -11.82 5.81
N VAL A 68 -0.14 -12.40 4.91
CA VAL A 68 -0.61 -13.05 3.67
C VAL A 68 -0.60 -14.56 3.94
N THR A 69 -1.70 -15.26 3.71
CA THR A 69 -1.79 -16.72 3.90
C THR A 69 -1.97 -17.46 2.58
N ASN A 70 -1.88 -18.80 2.59
CA ASN A 70 -2.29 -19.67 1.49
C ASN A 70 -3.39 -20.58 2.04
N ASN A 71 -4.65 -20.13 2.00
CA ASN A 71 -5.79 -21.01 2.24
C ASN A 71 -6.27 -21.49 0.86
N ASP A 72 -6.07 -22.78 0.62
CA ASP A 72 -6.04 -23.48 -0.67
C ASP A 72 -7.33 -23.49 -1.53
N LEU A 73 -8.27 -22.54 -1.40
CA LEU A 73 -9.53 -22.63 -2.17
C LEU A 73 -10.00 -21.38 -2.91
N THR A 74 -9.42 -20.20 -2.71
CA THR A 74 -9.77 -19.02 -3.55
C THR A 74 -8.73 -17.92 -3.39
N SER A 75 -8.44 -17.19 -4.47
CA SER A 75 -7.36 -16.20 -4.57
C SER A 75 -7.23 -15.32 -3.32
N LEU A 76 -6.10 -15.45 -2.65
CA LEU A 76 -5.77 -14.77 -1.41
C LEU A 76 -5.32 -13.34 -1.71
N GLN A 77 -6.30 -12.50 -2.05
CA GLN A 77 -6.12 -11.06 -2.18
C GLN A 77 -6.58 -10.39 -0.89
N LEU A 78 -5.63 -10.02 -0.05
CA LEU A 78 -5.93 -9.27 1.17
C LEU A 78 -6.14 -7.79 0.81
N GLN A 79 -7.35 -7.27 1.07
CA GLN A 79 -7.59 -5.84 0.93
C GLN A 79 -6.94 -5.09 2.11
N LYS A 80 -5.98 -4.22 1.80
CA LYS A 80 -5.32 -3.32 2.76
C LYS A 80 -5.29 -1.91 2.20
N ASN A 81 -6.17 -1.05 2.70
CA ASN A 81 -6.17 0.36 2.32
C ASN A 81 -5.13 1.12 3.15
N PHE A 82 -4.51 2.13 2.56
CA PHE A 82 -3.61 3.07 3.22
C PHE A 82 -4.25 4.45 3.21
N GLU A 83 -4.13 5.16 4.32
CA GLU A 83 -4.63 6.52 4.49
C GLU A 83 -3.45 7.36 4.96
N ILE A 84 -2.98 8.25 4.09
CA ILE A 84 -1.76 9.02 4.28
C ILE A 84 -2.07 10.52 4.39
N LEU A 85 -1.31 11.19 5.26
CA LEU A 85 -1.46 12.61 5.59
C LEU A 85 -0.60 13.46 4.66
N LEU A 86 -1.12 14.61 4.23
CA LEU A 86 -0.29 15.62 3.59
C LEU A 86 0.84 16.05 4.53
N ALA A 87 2.05 16.17 3.99
CA ALA A 87 3.14 16.79 4.71
C ALA A 87 2.79 18.27 4.85
N LYS A 88 2.72 18.76 6.08
CA LYS A 88 2.58 20.20 6.31
C LYS A 88 3.86 20.85 5.79
N GLU A 89 3.73 21.80 4.87
CA GLU A 89 4.83 22.72 4.60
C GLU A 89 5.12 23.43 5.93
N GLU A 90 6.34 23.31 6.44
CA GLU A 90 6.78 24.14 7.55
C GLU A 90 6.71 25.59 7.07
N GLU A 91 5.76 26.34 7.62
CA GLU A 91 5.69 27.78 7.46
C GLU A 91 7.00 28.35 8.04
N LYS A 92 7.84 28.90 7.15
CA LYS A 92 9.13 29.50 7.52
C LYS A 92 8.95 30.93 8.02
#